data_AF-A0A7K2QMY4-F1
#
_entry.id   AF-A0A7K2QMY4-F1
#
_cell.length_a   1.000
_cell.length_b   1.000
_cell.length_c   1.000
_cell.angle_alpha   90.00
_cell.angle_beta   90.00
_cell.angle_gamma   90.00
#
_symmetry.space_group_name_H-M   'P 1'
#
loop_
_entity.id
_entity.type
_entity.pdbx_description
1 polymer ?
#
loop_
_entity_poly.entity_id
_entity_poly.type
_entity_poly.pdbx_seq_one_letter_code
_entity_poly.pdbx_strand_id
1 'polypeptide(L)'
;MGFLNNAKADVATKAAAEAYEQGRQVLSFKIIEANTSHRATGIMLGVGEQIEAIEAVGWQLTNMAAAEAKAMTGERTALICLFRRRQ
;
A
#
# COMPACT_ATOMS: atom_id res chain seq x y z
N MET A 1 8.16 9.62 -14.05
CA MET A 1 8.24 9.19 -12.64
C MET A 1 7.32 10.06 -11.79
N GLY A 2 5.99 9.94 -11.89
CA GLY A 2 5.10 10.86 -11.15
C GLY A 2 3.60 10.55 -11.26
N PHE A 3 3.05 10.42 -12.47
CA PHE A 3 1.59 10.28 -12.62
C PHE A 3 1.00 8.94 -12.13
N LEU A 4 1.65 7.81 -12.43
CA LEU A 4 1.16 6.48 -12.02
C LEU A 4 1.28 6.24 -10.50
N ASN A 5 2.31 6.79 -9.85
CA ASN A 5 2.47 6.68 -8.39
C ASN A 5 1.44 7.54 -7.67
N ASN A 6 1.15 8.74 -8.19
CA ASN A 6 0.09 9.60 -7.65
C ASN A 6 -1.28 8.92 -7.73
N ALA A 7 -1.62 8.29 -8.86
CA ALA A 7 -2.91 7.59 -8.99
C ALA A 7 -3.10 6.45 -7.98
N LYS A 8 -2.05 5.67 -7.67
CA LYS A 8 -2.12 4.62 -6.65
C LYS A 8 -2.24 5.22 -5.23
N ALA A 9 -1.50 6.28 -4.95
CA ALA A 9 -1.55 7.00 -3.67
C ALA A 9 -2.91 7.67 -3.44
N ASP A 10 -3.55 8.20 -4.48
CA ASP A 10 -4.90 8.79 -4.40
C ASP A 10 -5.95 7.74 -4.03
N VAL A 11 -5.88 6.56 -4.63
CA VAL A 11 -6.76 5.42 -4.29
C VAL A 11 -6.56 4.99 -2.84
N ALA A 12 -5.30 4.92 -2.39
CA ALA A 12 -4.95 4.57 -1.03
C ALA A 12 -5.48 5.61 -0.02
N THR A 13 -5.28 6.91 -0.31
CA THR A 13 -5.81 8.03 0.49
C THR A 13 -7.33 7.95 0.60
N LYS A 14 -8.04 7.78 -0.52
CA LYS A 14 -9.51 7.75 -0.52
C LYS A 14 -10.05 6.59 0.31
N ALA A 15 -9.51 5.39 0.12
CA ALA A 15 -9.91 4.21 0.88
C ALA A 15 -9.63 4.36 2.39
N ALA A 16 -8.48 4.95 2.73
CA ALA A 16 -8.10 5.22 4.11
C ALA A 16 -9.02 6.27 4.76
N ALA A 17 -9.34 7.35 4.05
CA ALA A 17 -10.24 8.41 4.52
C ALA A 17 -11.64 7.86 4.77
N GLU A 18 -12.19 7.11 3.82
CA GLU A 18 -13.52 6.51 3.95
C GLU A 18 -13.60 5.55 5.15
N ALA A 19 -12.58 4.70 5.35
CA ALA A 19 -12.52 3.82 6.52
C ALA A 19 -12.38 4.61 7.84
N TYR A 20 -11.68 5.76 7.80
CA TYR A 20 -11.51 6.62 8.97
C TYR A 20 -12.82 7.34 9.32
N GLU A 21 -13.56 7.84 8.34
CA GLU A 21 -14.88 8.45 8.54
C GLU A 21 -15.90 7.43 9.07
N GLN A 22 -15.82 6.17 8.63
CA GLN A 22 -16.66 5.07 9.12
C GLN A 22 -16.37 4.62 10.57
N GLY A 23 -15.43 5.23 11.29
CA GLY A 23 -15.13 4.81 12.67
C GLY A 23 -14.32 3.51 12.81
N ARG A 24 -13.81 2.94 11.70
CA ARG A 24 -13.01 1.69 11.71
C ARG A 24 -11.75 1.83 12.55
N GLN A 25 -11.46 0.88 13.43
CA GLN A 25 -10.22 0.87 14.24
C GLN A 25 -9.04 0.16 13.56
N VAL A 26 -9.31 -0.54 12.46
CA VAL A 26 -8.34 -1.35 11.70
C VAL A 26 -8.59 -1.13 10.22
N LEU A 27 -7.52 -0.94 9.46
CA LEU A 27 -7.53 -0.90 8.01
C LEU A 27 -6.57 -1.98 7.49
N SER A 28 -7.05 -2.86 6.63
CA SER A 28 -6.22 -3.80 5.88
C SER A 28 -6.15 -3.33 4.44
N PHE A 29 -4.94 -3.09 3.93
CA PHE A 29 -4.73 -2.57 2.58
C PHE A 29 -3.71 -3.42 1.84
N LYS A 30 -4.01 -3.76 0.58
CA LYS A 30 -3.16 -4.57 -0.28
C LYS A 30 -2.46 -3.68 -1.30
N ILE A 31 -1.15 -3.65 -1.27
CA ILE A 31 -0.31 -2.98 -2.27
C ILE A 31 0.24 -4.04 -3.23
N ILE A 32 0.11 -3.82 -4.54
CA ILE A 32 0.64 -4.72 -5.57
C ILE A 32 1.70 -3.97 -6.37
N GLU A 33 2.91 -4.52 -6.41
CA GLU A 33 4.02 -3.96 -7.15
C GLU A 33 4.61 -4.95 -8.16
N ALA A 34 5.08 -4.42 -9.30
CA ALA A 34 5.72 -5.22 -10.34
C ALA A 34 7.04 -5.79 -9.83
N ASN A 35 7.25 -7.11 -9.93
CA ASN A 35 8.57 -7.68 -9.67
C ASN A 35 9.43 -7.55 -10.93
N THR A 36 10.02 -6.37 -11.17
CA THR A 36 10.78 -6.10 -12.39
C THR A 36 12.19 -6.70 -12.40
N SER A 37 12.72 -7.11 -11.24
CA SER A 37 13.92 -7.95 -11.18
C SER A 37 14.01 -8.75 -9.87
N HIS A 38 13.80 -10.06 -9.95
CA HIS A 38 13.94 -11.03 -8.85
C HIS A 38 15.39 -11.22 -8.36
N ARG A 39 16.36 -10.42 -8.85
CA ARG A 39 17.80 -10.55 -8.56
C ARG A 39 18.44 -9.30 -7.92
N ALA A 40 17.67 -8.24 -7.65
CA ALA A 40 18.21 -7.01 -7.10
C ALA A 40 17.40 -6.52 -5.89
N THR A 41 18.09 -6.12 -4.83
CA THR A 41 17.51 -5.32 -3.75
C THR A 41 17.41 -3.87 -4.21
N GLY A 42 16.23 -3.26 -4.11
CA GLY A 42 16.00 -1.89 -4.52
C GLY A 42 14.78 -1.28 -3.86
N ILE A 43 14.61 0.03 -4.03
CA ILE A 43 13.44 0.76 -3.52
C ILE A 43 12.21 0.30 -4.31
N MET A 44 11.16 -0.11 -3.59
CA MET A 44 9.85 -0.40 -4.19
C MET A 44 9.11 0.91 -4.47
N LEU A 45 9.36 1.49 -5.64
CA LEU A 45 8.72 2.73 -6.08
C LEU A 45 7.19 2.57 -6.07
N GLY A 46 6.48 3.51 -5.47
CA GLY A 46 5.02 3.51 -5.34
C GLY A 46 4.49 2.83 -4.08
N VAL A 47 5.25 1.96 -3.41
CA VAL A 47 4.82 1.33 -2.15
C VAL A 47 4.89 2.31 -1.00
N GLY A 48 6.02 3.00 -0.85
CA GLY A 48 6.22 3.99 0.22
C GLY A 48 5.20 5.11 0.13
N GLU A 49 4.99 5.65 -1.08
CA GLU A 49 4.03 6.74 -1.33
C GLU A 49 2.60 6.34 -0.97
N GLN A 50 2.20 5.09 -1.19
CA GLN A 50 0.88 4.59 -0.77
C GLN A 50 0.77 4.45 0.75
N ILE A 51 1.83 3.99 1.43
CA ILE A 51 1.85 3.88 2.89
C ILE A 51 1.78 5.26 3.51
N GLU A 52 2.63 6.19 3.07
CA GLU A 52 2.67 7.59 3.53
C GLU A 52 1.31 8.27 3.33
N ALA A 53 0.67 8.06 2.18
CA ALA A 53 -0.68 8.57 1.89
C ALA A 53 -1.73 8.06 2.89
N ILE A 54 -1.70 6.76 3.24
CA ILE A 54 -2.59 6.19 4.25
C ILE A 54 -2.28 6.75 5.63
N GLU A 55 -1.00 6.89 5.97
CA GLU A 55 -0.58 7.39 7.28
C GLU A 55 -0.89 8.87 7.50
N ALA A 56 -0.89 9.67 6.43
CA ALA A 56 -1.28 11.08 6.45
C ALA A 56 -2.76 11.28 6.85
N VAL A 57 -3.63 10.28 6.61
CA VAL A 57 -5.05 10.31 7.02
C VAL A 57 -5.23 10.09 8.52
N GLY A 58 -4.20 9.61 9.23
CA GLY A 58 -4.29 9.30 10.67
C GLY A 58 -4.22 7.80 10.99
N TRP A 59 -3.78 7.00 10.02
CA TRP A 59 -3.45 5.59 10.24
C TRP A 59 -1.96 5.43 10.57
N GLN A 60 -1.61 4.30 11.18
CA GLN A 60 -0.24 3.90 11.46
C GLN A 60 -0.05 2.46 11.01
N LEU A 61 0.98 2.20 10.19
CA LEU A 61 1.32 0.84 9.81
C LEU A 61 1.82 0.07 11.04
N THR A 62 1.21 -1.08 11.31
CA THR A 62 1.56 -1.90 12.48
C THR A 62 2.12 -3.26 12.11
N ASN A 63 1.64 -3.84 11.01
CA ASN A 63 2.13 -5.13 10.55
C ASN A 63 2.10 -5.18 9.02
N MET A 64 3.03 -5.93 8.44
CA MET A 64 3.09 -6.14 6.99
C MET A 64 3.47 -7.60 6.72
N ALA A 65 2.79 -8.21 5.77
CA ALA A 65 3.16 -9.51 5.22
C ALA A 65 3.39 -9.37 3.71
N ALA A 66 4.50 -9.91 3.22
CA ALA A 66 4.74 -10.05 1.79
C ALA A 66 4.22 -11.42 1.32
N ALA A 67 3.57 -11.44 0.16
CA ALA A 67 3.15 -12.65 -0.52
C ALA A 67 3.45 -12.54 -2.01
N GLU A 68 3.81 -13.65 -2.62
CA GLU A 68 3.89 -13.74 -4.08
C GLU A 68 2.46 -13.78 -4.64
N ALA A 69 2.18 -12.85 -5.56
CA ALA A 69 0.93 -12.82 -6.28
C ALA A 69 1.21 -13.09 -7.77
N LYS A 70 0.54 -14.10 -8.31
CA LYS A 70 0.49 -14.32 -9.76
C LYS A 70 -0.63 -13.46 -10.33
N ALA A 71 -0.28 -12.41 -11.06
CA ALA A 71 -1.21 -11.69 -11.90
C ALA A 71 -1.02 -12.16 -13.35
N MET A 72 -2.08 -12.12 -14.17
CA MET A 72 -2.07 -12.55 -15.58
C MET A 72 -0.92 -11.96 -16.43
N THR A 73 -0.25 -10.92 -15.95
CA THR A 73 0.85 -10.19 -16.61
C THR A 73 2.24 -10.42 -16.01
N GLY A 74 2.41 -11.36 -15.07
CA GLY A 74 3.70 -11.74 -14.49
C GLY A 74 3.71 -11.87 -12.96
N GLU A 75 4.89 -12.13 -12.41
CA GLU A 75 5.13 -12.17 -10.97
C GLU A 75 4.99 -10.77 -10.36
N ARG A 76 4.17 -10.67 -9.31
CA ARG A 76 3.95 -9.45 -8.54
C ARG A 76 4.23 -9.74 -7.07
N THR A 77 4.76 -8.75 -6.37
CA THR A 77 4.81 -8.79 -4.91
C THR A 77 3.55 -8.12 -4.39
N ALA A 78 2.77 -8.85 -3.60
CA ALA A 78 1.66 -8.30 -2.84
C ALA A 78 2.14 -8.05 -1.41
N LEU A 79 1.95 -6.82 -0.94
CA LEU A 79 2.15 -6.46 0.46
C LEU A 79 0.77 -6.30 1.10
N ILE A 80 0.50 -7.11 2.11
CA ILE A 80 -0.69 -7.02 2.94
C ILE A 80 -0.33 -6.21 4.17
N CYS A 81 -0.83 -4.99 4.23
CA CYS A 81 -0.52 -4.02 5.27
C CYS A 81 -1.69 -3.92 6.24
N LEU A 82 -1.39 -4.02 7.54
CA LEU A 82 -2.33 -3.81 8.63
C LEU A 82 -2.04 -2.47 9.31
N PHE A 83 -3.01 -1.58 9.27
CA PHE A 83 -2.95 -0.29 9.91
C PHE A 83 -3.88 -0.20 11.11
N ARG A 84 -3.43 0.52 12.15
CA ARG A 84 -4.24 0.92 13.31
C ARG A 84 -4.44 2.43 13.28
N ARG A 85 -5.51 2.93 13.88
CA ARG A 85 -5.65 4.37 14.06
C ARG A 85 -4.55 4.90 14.95
N ARG A 86 -4.00 6.04 14.56
CA ARG A 86 -3.14 6.84 15.42
C ARG A 86 -4.05 7.48 16.47
N GLN A 87 -3.80 7.15 17.73
CA GLN A 87 -4.50 7.76 18.87
C GLN A 87 -4.02 9.20 19.07
#